data_AF-A0A7X6W553-F1
#
_entry.id   AF-A0A7X6W553-F1
#
_cell.length_a   1.000
_cell.length_b   1.000
_cell.length_c   1.000
_cell.angle_alpha   90.00
_cell.angle_beta   90.00
_cell.angle_gamma   90.00
#
_symmetry.space_group_name_H-M   'P 1'
#
loop_
_entity.id
_entity.type
_entity.pdbx_description
1 polymer ?
#
loop_
_entity_poly.entity_id
_entity_poly.type
_entity_poly.pdbx_seq_one_letter_code
_entity_poly.pdbx_strand_id
1 'polypeptide(L)'
;MIMLSAFSGSSDRQPDNRRVALLKSLTTNNRFYLLVDPDSGLKNADTIERFPEESVLGIAYPCLEDGLNDFAIIRSTFETLDQFPDDEELRTELMEIIADAQRKLVLRLEELRDRISDGQAHFLGTDLEEFKGHIVNLATKGVPRKTLDSMMKLDIFETVASTEALLKGDFAPEFVYIYEPLPENPLDELLQMPPRPFIGRIFDDVLKSVLAEENYGDRHIFDRNVFQKFVALMFVNYATTDPVFYGTNKADYGVSADKDMDQTPLYVAVGKALRLLERQRQQELQGQGESPQEAPSAAADAPELSPTDQLVLARLLPICDTARILVTLDNGRARECGEYILREVHHLFTDLQEIGVMSSGAPSPVEQDYRDE
;
A
#
# COMPACT_ATOMS: atom_id res chain seq x y z
N MET A 1 2.98 -0.29 32.12
CA MET A 1 3.38 -1.68 31.81
C MET A 1 2.10 -2.45 31.53
N ILE A 2 1.66 -2.47 30.27
CA ILE A 2 0.46 -3.18 29.83
C ILE A 2 0.88 -4.64 29.66
N MET A 3 0.38 -5.55 30.50
CA MET A 3 0.55 -6.98 30.31
C MET A 3 -0.42 -7.42 29.19
N LEU A 4 0.09 -7.51 27.96
CA LEU A 4 -0.55 -8.31 26.92
C LEU A 4 -0.14 -9.76 27.20
N SER A 5 -1.13 -10.62 27.42
CA SER A 5 -0.95 -12.01 27.84
C SER A 5 -0.14 -12.81 26.83
N ALA A 6 0.92 -13.46 27.32
CA ALA A 6 1.67 -14.45 26.59
C ALA A 6 0.78 -15.67 26.27
N PHE A 7 0.87 -16.15 25.03
CA PHE A 7 0.16 -17.28 24.48
C PHE A 7 0.26 -18.54 25.36
N SER A 8 -0.88 -19.04 25.86
CA SER A 8 -0.98 -20.38 26.44
C SER A 8 -1.60 -21.33 25.42
N GLY A 9 -0.82 -22.32 24.97
CA GLY A 9 -1.32 -23.41 24.12
C GLY A 9 -2.29 -24.31 24.88
N SER A 10 -3.59 -24.20 24.58
CA SER A 10 -4.56 -25.25 24.88
C SER A 10 -5.52 -25.40 23.70
N SER A 11 -5.75 -26.64 23.29
CA SER A 11 -6.41 -27.07 22.06
C SER A 11 -7.94 -26.99 22.09
N ASP A 12 -8.49 -25.99 22.77
CA ASP A 12 -9.89 -25.58 22.60
C ASP A 12 -9.88 -24.28 21.80
N ARG A 13 -10.35 -24.33 20.54
CA ARG A 13 -10.52 -23.14 19.70
C ARG A 13 -11.64 -22.28 20.27
N GLN A 14 -11.35 -21.57 21.37
CA GLN A 14 -12.18 -20.45 21.78
C GLN A 14 -12.27 -19.47 20.60
N PRO A 15 -13.46 -18.94 20.32
CA PRO A 15 -13.62 -17.92 19.29
C PRO A 15 -12.70 -16.74 19.61
N ASP A 16 -11.93 -16.31 18.62
CA ASP A 16 -11.04 -15.16 18.74
C ASP A 16 -11.89 -13.88 18.82
N ASN A 17 -12.08 -13.41 20.06
CA ASN A 17 -12.88 -12.24 20.38
C ASN A 17 -12.09 -10.92 20.30
N ARG A 18 -10.81 -10.96 19.88
CA ARG A 18 -10.01 -9.74 19.69
C ARG A 18 -10.63 -8.87 18.61
N ARG A 19 -10.57 -7.56 18.80
CA ARG A 19 -11.10 -6.55 17.87
C ARG A 19 -9.98 -5.81 17.18
N VAL A 20 -10.29 -5.14 16.07
CA VAL A 20 -9.31 -4.32 15.35
C VAL A 20 -9.23 -2.94 15.99
N ALA A 21 -8.01 -2.47 16.24
CA ALA A 21 -7.75 -1.08 16.62
C ALA A 21 -6.72 -0.45 15.68
N LEU A 22 -6.96 0.80 15.28
CA LEU A 22 -5.95 1.66 14.67
C LEU A 22 -5.28 2.48 15.78
N LEU A 23 -4.03 2.15 16.09
CA LEU A 23 -3.27 2.82 17.15
C LEU A 23 -2.19 3.71 16.55
N LYS A 24 -1.73 4.70 17.30
CA LYS A 24 -0.63 5.60 16.93
C LYS A 24 0.56 5.46 17.89
N SER A 25 1.77 5.33 17.37
CA SER A 25 3.01 5.38 18.16
C SER A 25 3.33 6.83 18.57
N LEU A 26 3.66 7.07 19.84
CA LEU A 26 4.16 8.36 20.32
C LEU A 26 5.54 8.67 19.76
N THR A 27 6.40 7.65 19.65
CA THR A 27 7.80 7.83 19.28
C THR A 27 7.95 8.21 17.81
N THR A 28 7.19 7.56 16.93
CA THR A 28 7.38 7.64 15.47
C THR A 28 6.20 8.30 14.76
N ASN A 29 5.09 8.53 15.47
CA ASN A 29 3.81 8.95 14.91
C ASN A 29 3.25 8.01 13.83
N ASN A 30 3.80 6.81 13.64
CA ASN A 30 3.21 5.80 12.78
C ASN A 30 1.90 5.29 13.34
N ARG A 31 0.96 5.01 12.44
CA ARG A 31 -0.24 4.27 12.76
C ARG A 31 -0.17 2.87 12.20
N PHE A 32 -0.70 1.92 12.94
CA PHE A 32 -0.87 0.55 12.48
C PHE A 32 -2.19 -0.01 12.98
N TYR A 33 -2.79 -0.88 12.17
CA TYR A 33 -3.88 -1.72 12.59
C TYR A 33 -3.36 -2.93 13.36
N LEU A 34 -4.01 -3.28 14.46
CA LEU A 34 -3.64 -4.39 15.34
C LEU A 34 -4.90 -5.09 15.88
N LEU A 35 -4.82 -6.38 16.13
CA LEU A 35 -5.81 -7.11 16.93
C LEU A 35 -5.54 -6.89 18.42
N VAL A 36 -6.49 -6.30 19.13
CA VAL A 36 -6.39 -5.99 20.56
C VAL A 36 -7.37 -6.81 21.38
N ASP A 37 -6.93 -7.23 22.55
CA ASP A 37 -7.80 -7.89 23.53
C ASP A 37 -8.91 -6.93 23.97
N PRO A 38 -10.17 -7.39 24.09
CA PRO A 38 -11.28 -6.55 24.54
C PRO A 38 -11.02 -5.89 25.90
N ASP A 39 -10.30 -6.60 26.79
CA ASP A 39 -9.99 -6.16 28.15
C ASP A 39 -8.72 -5.29 28.24
N SER A 40 -8.01 -5.04 27.12
CA SER A 40 -6.77 -4.25 27.11
C SER A 40 -6.99 -2.77 27.45
N GLY A 41 -8.24 -2.28 27.35
CA GLY A 41 -8.58 -0.87 27.51
C GLY A 41 -8.20 0.01 26.32
N LEU A 42 -7.47 -0.53 25.32
CA LEU A 42 -7.07 0.19 24.11
C LEU A 42 -8.26 0.42 23.19
N LYS A 43 -8.39 1.62 22.65
CA LYS A 43 -9.44 2.07 21.73
C LYS A 43 -8.90 2.50 20.38
N ASN A 44 -9.80 2.66 19.42
CA ASN A 44 -9.45 3.23 18.12
C ASN A 44 -8.92 4.66 18.26
N ALA A 45 -7.91 4.98 17.47
CA ALA A 45 -7.17 6.25 17.51
C ALA A 45 -6.43 6.52 18.82
N ASP A 46 -6.34 5.56 19.74
CA ASP A 46 -5.48 5.69 20.91
C ASP A 46 -4.01 5.80 20.50
N THR A 47 -3.25 6.39 21.41
CA THR A 47 -1.83 6.62 21.24
C THR A 47 -1.06 5.81 22.29
N ILE A 48 -0.09 5.04 21.85
CA ILE A 48 0.74 4.15 22.67
C ILE A 48 2.20 4.56 22.56
N GLU A 49 3.01 4.22 23.56
CA GLU A 49 4.44 4.53 23.55
C GLU A 49 5.17 3.83 22.38
N ARG A 50 5.03 2.51 22.28
CA ARG A 50 5.62 1.68 21.22
C ARG A 50 4.74 0.46 20.96
N PHE A 51 4.67 0.01 19.71
CA PHE A 51 4.03 -1.27 19.38
C PHE A 51 4.89 -2.44 19.86
N PRO A 52 4.28 -3.52 20.42
CA PRO A 52 5.02 -4.71 20.81
C PRO A 52 5.82 -5.30 19.65
N GLU A 53 7.01 -5.84 19.94
CA GLU A 53 7.91 -6.37 18.90
C GLU A 53 7.32 -7.61 18.23
N GLU A 54 6.54 -8.42 18.94
CA GLU A 54 5.95 -9.64 18.37
C GLU A 54 4.60 -9.43 17.69
N SER A 55 4.06 -8.21 17.68
CA SER A 55 2.74 -7.94 17.11
C SER A 55 2.75 -8.04 15.58
N VAL A 56 1.69 -8.67 15.02
CA VAL A 56 1.37 -8.57 13.59
C VAL A 56 0.63 -7.26 13.37
N LEU A 57 1.16 -6.43 12.48
CA LEU A 57 0.72 -5.07 12.23
C LEU A 57 0.23 -4.91 10.79
N GLY A 58 -0.89 -4.21 10.65
CA GLY A 58 -1.49 -3.90 9.37
C GLY A 58 -1.19 -2.48 8.93
N ILE A 59 -0.70 -2.32 7.70
CA ILE A 59 -0.57 -1.05 6.99
C ILE A 59 -1.74 -0.99 6.00
N ALA A 60 -2.68 -0.10 6.26
CA ALA A 60 -3.76 0.27 5.36
C ALA A 60 -3.96 1.79 5.42
N TYR A 61 -4.91 2.35 4.68
CA TYR A 61 -5.24 3.77 4.83
C TYR A 61 -5.58 4.10 6.29
N PRO A 62 -5.02 5.17 6.92
CA PRO A 62 -4.17 6.23 6.35
C PRO A 62 -2.65 6.12 6.68
N CYS A 63 -2.12 4.93 6.99
CA CYS A 63 -0.82 4.76 7.65
C CYS A 63 0.38 5.40 6.93
N LEU A 64 0.46 5.31 5.59
CA LEU A 64 1.50 5.99 4.81
C LEU A 64 1.25 7.50 4.66
N GLU A 65 -0.01 7.94 4.62
CA GLU A 65 -0.36 9.35 4.47
C GLU A 65 0.09 10.19 5.66
N ASP A 66 0.24 9.58 6.84
CA ASP A 66 0.75 10.28 8.01
C ASP A 66 2.16 10.84 7.81
N GLY A 67 2.96 10.25 6.92
CA GLY A 67 4.26 10.79 6.52
C GLY A 67 4.16 12.09 5.72
N LEU A 68 3.08 12.29 4.95
CA LEU A 68 2.88 13.51 4.13
C LEU A 68 2.85 14.79 4.98
N ASN A 69 2.46 14.70 6.25
CA ASN A 69 2.49 15.85 7.15
C ASN A 69 3.92 16.36 7.39
N ASP A 70 4.88 15.45 7.56
CA ASP A 70 6.29 15.81 7.78
C ASP A 70 6.88 16.43 6.49
N PHE A 71 6.54 15.88 5.31
CA PHE A 71 6.90 16.47 4.01
C PHE A 71 6.27 17.87 3.81
N ALA A 72 5.00 18.05 4.18
CA ALA A 72 4.30 19.33 4.05
C ALA A 72 4.92 20.42 4.94
N ILE A 73 5.36 20.09 6.16
CA ILE A 73 6.10 21.00 7.02
C ILE A 73 7.37 21.46 6.30
N ILE A 74 8.22 20.52 5.85
CA ILE A 74 9.49 20.86 5.18
C ILE A 74 9.26 21.76 3.96
N ARG A 75 8.30 21.40 3.10
CA ARG A 75 8.01 22.19 1.88
C ARG A 75 7.51 23.59 2.19
N SER A 76 6.53 23.71 3.08
CA SER A 76 5.98 25.03 3.44
C SER A 76 7.02 25.92 4.13
N THR A 77 7.97 25.31 4.86
CA THR A 77 9.11 26.02 5.42
C THR A 77 10.05 26.54 4.32
N PHE A 78 10.37 25.74 3.30
CA PHE A 78 11.12 26.24 2.13
C PHE A 78 10.37 27.34 1.36
N GLU A 79 9.05 27.20 1.18
CA GLU A 79 8.23 28.24 0.54
C GLU A 79 8.27 29.58 1.29
N THR A 80 8.45 29.52 2.61
CA THR A 80 8.63 30.70 3.44
C THR A 80 10.04 31.27 3.23
N LEU A 81 11.08 30.44 3.23
CA LEU A 81 12.45 30.85 2.94
C LEU A 81 12.60 31.54 1.58
N ASP A 82 11.92 31.04 0.56
CA ASP A 82 11.93 31.62 -0.80
C ASP A 82 11.33 33.04 -0.84
N GLN A 83 10.44 33.38 0.10
CA GLN A 83 9.85 34.72 0.20
C GLN A 83 10.75 35.72 0.95
N PHE A 84 11.72 35.24 1.73
CA PHE A 84 12.60 36.05 2.56
C PHE A 84 14.08 35.65 2.36
N PRO A 85 14.62 35.72 1.12
CA PRO A 85 15.94 35.16 0.81
C PRO A 85 17.11 35.84 1.55
N ASP A 86 16.95 37.10 1.94
CA ASP A 86 17.99 37.93 2.57
C ASP A 86 17.93 37.91 4.12
N ASP A 87 16.97 37.20 4.72
CA ASP A 87 16.79 37.13 6.19
C ASP A 87 17.52 35.91 6.77
N GLU A 88 18.78 36.10 7.17
CA GLU A 88 19.63 35.03 7.71
C GLU A 88 19.20 34.54 9.11
N GLU A 89 18.56 35.40 9.91
CA GLU A 89 18.04 35.02 11.23
C GLU A 89 16.84 34.09 11.05
N LEU A 90 15.88 34.49 10.22
CA LEU A 90 14.75 33.64 9.83
C LEU A 90 15.21 32.34 9.16
N ARG A 91 16.23 32.42 8.29
CA ARG A 91 16.82 31.23 7.66
C ARG A 91 17.30 30.22 8.69
N THR A 92 18.01 30.68 9.72
CA THR A 92 18.51 29.81 10.78
C THR A 92 17.36 29.12 11.53
N GLU A 93 16.35 29.88 11.96
CA GLU A 93 15.19 29.34 12.68
C GLU A 93 14.38 28.33 11.84
N LEU A 94 14.13 28.65 10.57
CA LEU A 94 13.35 27.78 9.68
C LEU A 94 14.11 26.51 9.29
N MET A 95 15.44 26.56 9.16
CA MET A 95 16.24 25.35 8.95
C MET A 95 16.22 24.42 10.17
N GLU A 96 16.07 24.93 11.39
CA GLU A 96 15.84 24.09 12.58
C GLU A 96 14.50 23.36 12.50
N ILE A 97 13.43 24.02 12.02
CA ILE A 97 12.13 23.38 11.79
C ILE A 97 12.23 22.25 10.75
N ILE A 98 12.98 22.47 9.66
CA ILE A 98 13.24 21.45 8.64
C ILE A 98 14.00 20.26 9.27
N ALA A 99 15.05 20.53 10.05
CA ALA A 99 15.82 19.49 10.71
C ALA A 99 14.97 18.67 11.71
N ASP A 100 14.06 19.32 12.45
CA ASP A 100 13.11 18.66 13.34
C ASP A 100 12.15 17.74 12.59
N ALA A 101 11.60 18.21 11.46
CA ALA A 101 10.71 17.43 10.61
C ALA A 101 11.45 16.26 9.94
N GLN A 102 12.68 16.47 9.48
CA GLN A 102 13.55 15.41 8.95
C GLN A 102 13.78 14.32 10.00
N ARG A 103 14.14 14.65 11.24
CA ARG A 103 14.36 13.65 12.30
C ARG A 103 13.11 12.82 12.58
N LYS A 104 11.92 13.43 12.56
CA LYS A 104 10.65 12.70 12.71
C LYS A 104 10.40 11.77 11.52
N LEU A 105 10.65 12.24 10.30
CA LEU A 105 10.49 11.45 9.09
C LEU A 105 11.45 10.25 9.06
N VAL A 106 12.70 10.42 9.49
CA VAL A 106 13.67 9.33 9.66
C VAL A 106 13.12 8.26 10.60
N LEU A 107 12.73 8.62 11.83
CA LEU A 107 12.19 7.68 12.81
C LEU A 107 10.96 6.93 12.29
N ARG A 108 10.10 7.63 11.55
CA ARG A 108 8.91 7.06 10.94
C ARG A 108 9.26 6.01 9.89
N LEU A 109 10.15 6.36 8.96
CA LEU A 109 10.56 5.50 7.86
C LEU A 109 11.41 4.32 8.34
N GLU A 110 12.26 4.51 9.34
CA GLU A 110 13.02 3.45 9.98
C GLU A 110 12.09 2.39 10.58
N GLU A 111 11.10 2.79 11.39
CA GLU A 111 10.17 1.82 11.97
C GLU A 111 9.37 1.08 10.88
N LEU A 112 8.91 1.77 9.83
CA LEU A 112 8.22 1.10 8.72
C LEU A 112 9.14 0.10 8.02
N ARG A 113 10.36 0.52 7.67
CA ARG A 113 11.37 -0.30 6.98
C ARG A 113 11.72 -1.54 7.80
N ASP A 114 12.04 -1.37 9.07
CA ASP A 114 12.42 -2.45 9.98
C ASP A 114 11.26 -3.45 10.13
N ARG A 115 10.06 -2.98 10.46
CA ARG A 115 8.91 -3.85 10.68
C ARG A 115 8.46 -4.59 9.42
N ILE A 116 8.55 -3.96 8.23
CA ILE A 116 8.24 -4.62 6.96
C ILE A 116 9.27 -5.74 6.68
N SER A 117 10.56 -5.43 6.89
CA SER A 117 11.68 -6.35 6.66
C SER A 117 11.63 -7.54 7.60
N ASP A 118 11.28 -7.31 8.86
CA ASP A 118 11.14 -8.33 9.91
C ASP A 118 9.85 -9.15 9.79
N GLY A 119 9.00 -8.86 8.81
CA GLY A 119 7.73 -9.56 8.63
C GLY A 119 6.71 -9.26 9.73
N GLN A 120 6.86 -8.14 10.45
CA GLN A 120 5.92 -7.69 11.48
C GLN A 120 4.82 -6.81 10.91
N ALA A 121 5.14 -5.95 9.94
CA ALA A 121 4.19 -5.05 9.29
C ALA A 121 3.86 -5.51 7.86
N HIS A 122 2.59 -5.40 7.48
CA HIS A 122 2.05 -5.93 6.23
C HIS A 122 1.15 -4.91 5.55
N PHE A 123 1.38 -4.62 4.27
CA PHE A 123 0.45 -3.88 3.42
C PHE A 123 -0.81 -4.72 3.19
N LEU A 124 -1.89 -4.37 3.88
CA LEU A 124 -3.13 -5.14 3.85
C LEU A 124 -3.83 -4.96 2.51
N GLY A 125 -4.27 -6.07 1.91
CA GLY A 125 -4.92 -6.08 0.60
C GLY A 125 -4.01 -5.74 -0.57
N THR A 126 -2.69 -5.67 -0.36
CA THR A 126 -1.71 -5.35 -1.40
C THR A 126 -1.07 -6.61 -1.95
N ASP A 127 -1.11 -6.80 -3.26
CA ASP A 127 -0.32 -7.83 -3.92
C ASP A 127 1.14 -7.35 -4.02
N LEU A 128 2.05 -8.03 -3.31
CA LEU A 128 3.45 -7.62 -3.25
C LEU A 128 4.20 -7.88 -4.57
N GLU A 129 3.80 -8.88 -5.36
CA GLU A 129 4.38 -9.12 -6.68
C GLU A 129 3.93 -8.03 -7.66
N GLU A 130 2.64 -7.65 -7.62
CA GLU A 130 2.14 -6.53 -8.40
C GLU A 130 2.82 -5.23 -7.99
N PHE A 131 2.97 -4.98 -6.68
CA PHE A 131 3.71 -3.84 -6.15
C PHE A 131 5.12 -3.76 -6.72
N LYS A 132 5.87 -4.87 -6.63
CA LYS A 132 7.22 -4.97 -7.20
C LYS A 132 7.21 -4.68 -8.70
N GLY A 133 6.29 -5.27 -9.44
CA GLY A 133 6.13 -5.04 -10.88
C GLY A 133 5.87 -3.57 -11.22
N HIS A 134 5.08 -2.87 -10.42
CA HIS A 134 4.80 -1.45 -10.60
C HIS A 134 6.02 -0.55 -10.34
N ILE A 135 6.81 -0.81 -9.30
CA ILE A 135 8.07 -0.07 -9.07
C ILE A 135 9.05 -0.32 -10.22
N VAL A 136 9.17 -1.56 -10.69
CA VAL A 136 10.03 -1.90 -11.84
C VAL A 136 9.56 -1.17 -13.10
N ASN A 137 8.25 -1.10 -13.33
CA ASN A 137 7.70 -0.35 -14.46
C ASN A 137 8.01 1.15 -14.36
N LEU A 138 7.89 1.75 -13.16
CA LEU A 138 8.32 3.13 -12.91
C LEU A 138 9.81 3.34 -13.18
N ALA A 139 10.66 2.37 -12.85
CA ALA A 139 12.11 2.49 -13.03
C ALA A 139 12.57 2.23 -14.49
N THR A 140 11.76 1.54 -15.30
CA THR A 140 12.17 1.14 -16.67
C THR A 140 11.44 1.92 -17.76
N LYS A 141 10.14 2.14 -17.61
CA LYS A 141 9.30 2.84 -18.60
C LYS A 141 8.86 4.21 -18.11
N GLY A 142 8.82 4.39 -16.80
CA GLY A 142 8.29 5.58 -16.16
C GLY A 142 6.77 5.71 -16.28
N VAL A 143 6.25 6.77 -15.68
CA VAL A 143 4.82 7.13 -15.70
C VAL A 143 4.69 8.63 -16.00
N PRO A 144 3.65 9.07 -16.75
CA PRO A 144 3.41 10.49 -16.94
C PRO A 144 3.30 11.23 -15.59
N ARG A 145 4.06 12.30 -15.43
CA ARG A 145 4.12 13.11 -14.20
C ARG A 145 2.74 13.58 -13.74
N LYS A 146 1.94 14.05 -14.69
CA LYS A 146 0.55 14.47 -14.47
C LYS A 146 -0.34 13.38 -13.86
N THR A 147 -0.09 12.11 -14.19
CA THR A 147 -0.85 10.98 -13.61
C THR A 147 -0.54 10.82 -12.13
N LEU A 148 0.74 10.91 -11.75
CA LEU A 148 1.18 10.85 -10.35
C LEU A 148 0.60 12.01 -9.55
N ASP A 149 0.73 13.24 -10.07
CA ASP A 149 0.18 14.45 -9.46
C ASP A 149 -1.35 14.38 -9.29
N SER A 150 -2.09 13.95 -10.33
CA SER A 150 -3.55 13.84 -10.28
C SER A 150 -4.04 12.80 -9.27
N MET A 151 -3.38 11.64 -9.22
CA MET A 151 -3.78 10.54 -8.33
C MET A 151 -3.49 10.86 -6.87
N MET A 152 -2.35 11.51 -6.62
CA MET A 152 -1.93 11.87 -5.26
C MET A 152 -2.51 13.21 -4.80
N LYS A 153 -3.17 13.96 -5.70
CA LYS A 153 -3.67 15.33 -5.48
C LYS A 153 -2.55 16.28 -5.05
N LEU A 154 -1.41 16.16 -5.72
CA LEU A 154 -0.20 16.95 -5.50
C LEU A 154 0.22 17.61 -6.83
N ASP A 155 1.18 18.52 -6.78
CA ASP A 155 1.72 19.24 -7.94
C ASP A 155 3.26 19.18 -7.99
N ILE A 156 3.84 18.09 -7.50
CA ILE A 156 5.29 17.97 -7.26
C ILE A 156 6.01 17.52 -8.52
N PHE A 157 5.44 16.57 -9.26
CA PHE A 157 6.14 15.96 -10.38
C PHE A 157 6.27 16.94 -11.54
N GLU A 158 5.19 17.63 -11.92
CA GLU A 158 5.20 18.66 -12.96
C GLU A 158 6.03 19.89 -12.55
N THR A 159 5.98 20.31 -11.28
CA THR A 159 6.76 21.45 -10.79
C THR A 159 8.26 21.18 -10.88
N VAL A 160 8.73 20.01 -10.43
CA VAL A 160 10.15 19.64 -10.54
C VAL A 160 10.59 19.62 -12.01
N ALA A 161 9.82 19.00 -12.90
CA ALA A 161 10.17 18.93 -14.32
C ALA A 161 10.25 20.31 -14.98
N SER A 162 9.35 21.22 -14.58
CA SER A 162 9.34 22.60 -15.06
C SER A 162 10.57 23.37 -14.57
N THR A 163 10.94 23.22 -13.31
CA THR A 163 12.15 23.83 -12.74
C THR A 163 13.42 23.28 -13.39
N GLU A 164 13.52 21.97 -13.63
CA GLU A 164 14.69 21.38 -14.31
C GLU A 164 14.83 21.89 -15.74
N ALA A 165 13.73 22.01 -16.49
CA ALA A 165 13.75 22.56 -17.83
C ALA A 165 14.26 24.02 -17.82
N LEU A 166 13.76 24.83 -16.89
CA LEU A 166 14.20 26.22 -16.73
C LEU A 166 15.70 26.31 -16.41
N LEU A 167 16.20 25.47 -15.50
CA LEU A 167 17.61 25.44 -15.11
C LEU A 167 18.53 24.98 -16.25
N LYS A 168 18.06 24.09 -17.12
CA LYS A 168 18.79 23.62 -18.31
C LYS A 168 18.69 24.58 -19.51
N GLY A 169 17.79 25.57 -19.44
CA GLY A 169 17.46 26.44 -20.58
C GLY A 169 16.60 25.74 -21.65
N ASP A 170 15.96 24.63 -21.30
CA ASP A 170 15.05 23.89 -22.15
C ASP A 170 13.63 24.46 -22.04
N PHE A 171 12.90 24.47 -23.16
CA PHE A 171 11.52 24.97 -23.21
C PHE A 171 10.47 23.85 -23.05
N ALA A 172 10.89 22.59 -23.00
CA ALA A 172 10.00 21.44 -22.91
C ALA A 172 10.35 20.61 -21.66
N PRO A 173 9.49 20.61 -20.61
CA PRO A 173 9.73 19.80 -19.44
C PRO A 173 9.64 18.31 -19.78
N GLU A 174 10.39 17.49 -19.05
CA GLU A 174 10.27 16.04 -19.16
C GLU A 174 8.90 15.59 -18.65
N PHE A 175 8.13 14.91 -19.50
CA PHE A 175 6.75 14.52 -19.18
C PHE A 175 6.65 13.23 -18.37
N VAL A 176 7.70 12.42 -18.38
CA VAL A 176 7.74 11.11 -17.73
C VAL A 176 8.58 11.22 -16.46
N TYR A 177 8.09 10.62 -15.38
CA TYR A 177 8.88 10.36 -14.19
C TYR A 177 9.42 8.94 -14.27
N ILE A 178 10.73 8.80 -14.08
CA ILE A 178 11.40 7.51 -13.93
C ILE A 178 11.86 7.41 -12.48
N TYR A 179 11.48 6.32 -11.81
CA TYR A 179 12.02 6.04 -10.48
C TYR A 179 13.47 5.60 -10.63
N GLU A 180 14.41 6.37 -10.08
CA GLU A 180 15.84 6.04 -10.13
C GLU A 180 16.26 5.39 -8.80
N PRO A 181 16.50 4.07 -8.74
CA PRO A 181 17.04 3.45 -7.53
C PRO A 181 18.39 4.05 -7.16
N LEU A 182 18.77 3.99 -5.89
CA LEU A 182 20.09 4.45 -5.49
C LEU A 182 21.19 3.61 -6.16
N PRO A 183 22.39 4.18 -6.40
CA PRO A 183 23.48 3.46 -7.05
C PRO A 183 23.91 2.19 -6.31
N GLU A 184 23.75 2.13 -4.98
CA GLU A 184 24.05 0.93 -4.19
C GLU A 184 22.99 -0.18 -4.33
N ASN A 185 21.88 0.11 -5.03
CA ASN A 185 20.72 -0.75 -5.22
C ASN A 185 20.34 -0.81 -6.70
N PRO A 186 21.23 -1.29 -7.58
CA PRO A 186 20.95 -1.33 -9.00
C PRO A 186 19.71 -2.18 -9.28
N LEU A 187 18.90 -1.72 -10.24
CA LEU A 187 17.61 -2.34 -10.55
C LEU A 187 17.72 -3.85 -10.82
N ASP A 188 18.80 -4.29 -11.48
CA ASP A 188 19.05 -5.71 -11.79
C ASP A 188 19.17 -6.57 -10.53
N GLU A 189 19.75 -6.06 -9.45
CA GLU A 189 19.84 -6.75 -8.16
C GLU A 189 18.48 -6.76 -7.45
N LEU A 190 17.78 -5.62 -7.45
CA LEU A 190 16.44 -5.51 -6.88
C LEU A 190 15.46 -6.50 -7.55
N LEU A 191 15.54 -6.66 -8.87
CA LEU A 191 14.69 -7.57 -9.63
C LEU A 191 14.78 -9.03 -9.17
N GLN A 192 15.94 -9.47 -8.67
CA GLN A 192 16.15 -10.85 -8.19
C GLN A 192 15.63 -11.07 -6.76
N MET A 193 15.29 -10.01 -6.03
CA MET A 193 14.82 -10.13 -4.66
C MET A 193 13.37 -10.63 -4.60
N PRO A 194 13.01 -11.44 -3.59
CA PRO A 194 11.60 -11.69 -3.29
C PRO A 194 10.85 -10.37 -2.96
N PRO A 195 9.53 -10.30 -3.15
CA PRO A 195 8.78 -9.05 -3.03
C PRO A 195 8.92 -8.29 -1.71
N ARG A 196 8.88 -8.99 -0.58
CA ARG A 196 8.99 -8.34 0.73
C ARG A 196 10.38 -7.71 0.96
N PRO A 197 11.50 -8.45 0.80
CA PRO A 197 12.84 -7.84 0.80
C PRO A 197 12.99 -6.70 -0.21
N PHE A 198 12.40 -6.83 -1.40
CA PHE A 198 12.40 -5.77 -2.40
C PHE A 198 11.75 -4.49 -1.86
N ILE A 199 10.55 -4.58 -1.26
CA ILE A 199 9.86 -3.42 -0.69
C ILE A 199 10.68 -2.79 0.44
N GLY A 200 11.25 -3.60 1.34
CA GLY A 200 12.17 -3.11 2.37
C GLY A 200 13.32 -2.30 1.77
N ARG A 201 13.86 -2.74 0.62
CA ARG A 201 14.92 -2.03 -0.08
C ARG A 201 14.49 -0.73 -0.75
N ILE A 202 13.24 -0.65 -1.23
CA ILE A 202 12.68 0.62 -1.72
C ILE A 202 12.51 1.62 -0.56
N PHE A 203 12.16 1.16 0.65
CA PHE A 203 12.16 2.02 1.83
C PHE A 203 13.56 2.49 2.22
N ASP A 204 14.60 1.64 2.10
CA ASP A 204 15.99 2.06 2.29
C ASP A 204 16.36 3.19 1.32
N ASP A 205 15.92 3.12 0.06
CA ASP A 205 16.17 4.16 -0.94
C ASP A 205 15.57 5.52 -0.54
N VAL A 206 14.33 5.52 -0.05
CA VAL A 206 13.68 6.73 0.47
C VAL A 206 14.41 7.23 1.72
N LEU A 207 14.69 6.34 2.68
CA LEU A 207 15.33 6.69 3.95
C LEU A 207 16.73 7.29 3.74
N LYS A 208 17.55 6.69 2.87
CA LYS A 208 18.86 7.26 2.51
C LYS A 208 18.74 8.64 1.87
N SER A 209 17.73 8.85 1.02
CA SER A 209 17.46 10.16 0.43
C SER A 209 17.05 11.18 1.50
N VAL A 210 16.25 10.76 2.50
CA VAL A 210 15.87 11.60 3.66
C VAL A 210 17.08 11.93 4.54
N LEU A 211 18.04 11.01 4.69
CA LEU A 211 19.23 11.21 5.53
C LEU A 211 20.29 12.10 4.87
N ALA A 212 20.28 12.26 3.55
CA ALA A 212 21.27 13.05 2.82
C ALA A 212 21.03 14.56 3.04
N GLU A 213 21.92 15.22 3.77
CA GLU A 213 21.80 16.64 4.12
C GLU A 213 21.78 17.55 2.89
N GLU A 214 22.47 17.16 1.82
CA GLU A 214 22.48 17.87 0.55
C GLU A 214 21.08 18.01 -0.09
N ASN A 215 20.14 17.14 0.28
CA ASN A 215 18.77 17.21 -0.22
C ASN A 215 17.92 18.31 0.43
N TYR A 216 18.47 19.03 1.41
CA TYR A 216 17.78 20.09 2.14
C TYR A 216 18.34 21.49 1.82
N GLY A 217 19.06 21.63 0.70
CA GLY A 217 19.57 22.93 0.25
C GLY A 217 18.48 23.89 -0.21
N ASP A 218 17.47 23.38 -0.92
CA ASP A 218 16.30 24.14 -1.38
C ASP A 218 15.10 23.22 -1.63
N ARG A 219 13.93 23.83 -1.89
CA ARG A 219 12.67 23.13 -2.15
C ARG A 219 12.76 22.17 -3.34
N HIS A 220 13.42 22.59 -4.41
CA HIS A 220 13.47 21.83 -5.65
C HIS A 220 14.30 20.56 -5.49
N ILE A 221 15.47 20.65 -4.84
CA ILE A 221 16.32 19.50 -4.55
C ILE A 221 15.58 18.51 -3.63
N PHE A 222 14.93 19.01 -2.58
CA PHE A 222 14.13 18.18 -1.67
C PHE A 222 13.00 17.45 -2.40
N ASP A 223 12.21 18.20 -3.17
CA ASP A 223 11.07 17.64 -3.92
C ASP A 223 11.54 16.57 -4.91
N ARG A 224 12.61 16.83 -5.67
CA ARG A 224 13.17 15.92 -6.66
C ARG A 224 13.74 14.65 -6.03
N ASN A 225 14.61 14.79 -5.03
CA ASN A 225 15.43 13.69 -4.54
C ASN A 225 14.75 12.89 -3.44
N VAL A 226 13.85 13.52 -2.67
CA VAL A 226 13.24 12.89 -1.49
C VAL A 226 11.74 12.70 -1.72
N PHE A 227 11.02 13.78 -1.98
CA PHE A 227 9.56 13.73 -1.93
C PHE A 227 8.96 12.90 -3.07
N GLN A 228 9.46 13.08 -4.31
CA GLN A 228 9.02 12.27 -5.46
C GLN A 228 9.20 10.76 -5.23
N LYS A 229 10.29 10.33 -4.59
CA LYS A 229 10.51 8.90 -4.27
C LYS A 229 9.46 8.38 -3.29
N PHE A 230 9.15 9.14 -2.23
CA PHE A 230 8.12 8.75 -1.27
C PHE A 230 6.72 8.72 -1.91
N VAL A 231 6.40 9.72 -2.75
CA VAL A 231 5.10 9.76 -3.43
C VAL A 231 4.98 8.64 -4.48
N ALA A 232 6.05 8.29 -5.17
CA ALA A 232 6.07 7.15 -6.09
C ALA A 232 5.75 5.83 -5.35
N LEU A 233 6.34 5.62 -4.17
CA LEU A 233 6.03 4.49 -3.30
C LEU A 233 4.55 4.47 -2.89
N MET A 234 4.02 5.61 -2.46
CA MET A 234 2.59 5.74 -2.12
C MET A 234 1.69 5.45 -3.32
N PHE A 235 2.02 5.97 -4.49
CA PHE A 235 1.28 5.73 -5.72
C PHE A 235 1.25 4.24 -6.06
N VAL A 236 2.37 3.53 -5.97
CA VAL A 236 2.39 2.09 -6.23
C VAL A 236 1.55 1.33 -5.22
N ASN A 237 1.64 1.68 -3.94
CA ASN A 237 0.74 1.11 -2.94
C ASN A 237 -0.73 1.34 -3.33
N TYR A 238 -1.09 2.57 -3.67
CA TYR A 238 -2.44 2.91 -4.15
C TYR A 238 -2.86 2.26 -5.48
N ALA A 239 -1.93 1.79 -6.29
CA ALA A 239 -2.26 1.10 -7.54
C ALA A 239 -2.48 -0.39 -7.34
N THR A 240 -2.00 -0.95 -6.22
CA THR A 240 -1.87 -2.40 -6.00
C THR A 240 -2.56 -2.89 -4.74
N THR A 241 -3.23 -2.00 -4.00
CA THR A 241 -4.07 -2.37 -2.86
C THR A 241 -5.53 -2.47 -3.27
N ASP A 242 -6.24 -3.46 -2.74
CA ASP A 242 -7.70 -3.57 -2.88
C ASP A 242 -8.41 -2.30 -2.32
N PRO A 243 -9.33 -1.66 -3.09
CA PRO A 243 -10.06 -0.47 -2.67
C PRO A 243 -10.77 -0.53 -1.32
N VAL A 244 -11.12 -1.72 -0.81
CA VAL A 244 -11.72 -1.86 0.52
C VAL A 244 -10.79 -1.36 1.62
N PHE A 245 -9.46 -1.45 1.42
CA PHE A 245 -8.44 -1.00 2.37
C PHE A 245 -8.12 0.50 2.28
N TYR A 246 -8.75 1.24 1.35
CA TYR A 246 -8.69 2.70 1.32
C TYR A 246 -9.78 3.38 2.16
N GLY A 247 -10.70 2.60 2.74
CA GLY A 247 -11.84 3.19 3.45
C GLY A 247 -12.73 4.00 2.51
N THR A 248 -13.01 3.47 1.31
CA THR A 248 -13.85 4.15 0.31
C THR A 248 -15.31 4.29 0.75
N ASN A 249 -15.73 3.57 1.80
CA ASN A 249 -17.07 3.70 2.35
C ASN A 249 -17.17 4.93 3.26
N LYS A 250 -18.29 5.64 3.18
CA LYS A 250 -18.55 6.79 4.07
C LYS A 250 -18.43 6.44 5.56
N ALA A 251 -18.77 5.19 5.91
CA ALA A 251 -18.67 4.66 7.26
C ALA A 251 -17.23 4.56 7.77
N ASP A 252 -16.22 4.54 6.91
CA ASP A 252 -14.82 4.43 7.30
C ASP A 252 -14.21 5.80 7.69
N TYR A 253 -14.83 6.92 7.30
CA TYR A 253 -14.30 8.27 7.58
C TYR A 253 -14.47 8.73 9.03
N GLY A 254 -13.50 9.49 9.55
CA GLY A 254 -13.59 10.12 10.87
C GLY A 254 -13.34 9.12 12.01
N VAL A 255 -12.22 8.40 11.94
CA VAL A 255 -11.79 7.47 12.98
C VAL A 255 -11.61 8.22 14.31
N SER A 256 -12.36 7.82 15.33
CA SER A 256 -12.27 8.36 16.69
C SER A 256 -12.51 7.26 17.72
N ALA A 257 -12.12 7.51 18.97
CA ALA A 257 -12.27 6.54 20.06
C ALA A 257 -13.74 6.23 20.41
N ASP A 258 -14.66 7.15 20.10
CA ASP A 258 -16.08 7.04 20.44
C ASP A 258 -16.94 6.48 19.29
N LYS A 259 -16.36 6.38 18.10
CA LYS A 259 -17.06 5.86 16.93
C LYS A 259 -16.93 4.34 16.88
N ASP A 260 -18.06 3.65 16.72
CA ASP A 260 -18.06 2.23 16.44
C ASP A 260 -17.52 1.98 15.02
N MET A 261 -16.29 1.49 14.97
CA MET A 261 -15.62 1.14 13.72
C MET A 261 -15.67 -0.37 13.45
N ASP A 262 -16.03 -1.20 14.44
CA ASP A 262 -15.80 -2.64 14.40
C ASP A 262 -16.61 -3.32 13.29
N GLN A 263 -17.73 -2.71 12.88
CA GLN A 263 -18.63 -3.19 11.83
C GLN A 263 -18.42 -2.50 10.48
N THR A 264 -17.44 -1.58 10.37
CA THR A 264 -17.18 -0.89 9.11
C THR A 264 -16.50 -1.82 8.09
N PRO A 265 -16.75 -1.67 6.77
CA PRO A 265 -16.16 -2.55 5.76
C PRO A 265 -14.64 -2.66 5.86
N LEU A 266 -13.95 -1.52 6.08
CA LEU A 266 -12.51 -1.48 6.26
C LEU A 266 -12.06 -2.33 7.47
N TYR A 267 -12.66 -2.12 8.64
CA TYR A 267 -12.25 -2.82 9.86
C TYR A 267 -12.55 -4.31 9.82
N VAL A 268 -13.64 -4.71 9.18
CA VAL A 268 -13.97 -6.12 8.96
C VAL A 268 -12.91 -6.75 8.05
N ALA A 269 -12.55 -6.11 6.93
CA ALA A 269 -11.52 -6.59 6.02
C ALA A 269 -10.13 -6.67 6.69
N VAL A 270 -9.74 -5.63 7.42
CA VAL A 270 -8.51 -5.59 8.23
C VAL A 270 -8.49 -6.72 9.25
N GLY A 271 -9.59 -6.94 9.96
CA GLY A 271 -9.68 -8.00 10.97
C GLY A 271 -9.56 -9.40 10.38
N LYS A 272 -10.13 -9.63 9.19
CA LYS A 272 -9.93 -10.89 8.46
C LYS A 272 -8.46 -11.06 8.05
N ALA A 273 -7.86 -10.02 7.49
CA ALA A 273 -6.48 -10.05 7.01
C ALA A 273 -5.46 -10.29 8.15
N LEU A 274 -5.57 -9.57 9.27
CA LEU A 274 -4.66 -9.73 10.42
C LEU A 274 -4.72 -11.13 11.02
N ARG A 275 -5.92 -11.72 11.17
CA ARG A 275 -6.07 -13.09 11.68
C ARG A 275 -5.52 -14.15 10.72
N LEU A 276 -5.57 -13.89 9.41
CA LEU A 276 -4.91 -14.76 8.43
C LEU A 276 -3.39 -14.72 8.59
N LEU A 277 -2.82 -13.51 8.69
CA LEU A 277 -1.39 -13.30 8.87
C LEU A 277 -0.86 -13.94 10.17
N GLU A 278 -1.55 -13.78 11.30
CA GLU A 278 -1.16 -14.43 12.55
C GLU A 278 -1.19 -15.96 12.44
N ARG A 279 -2.19 -16.53 11.75
CA ARG A 279 -2.25 -17.98 11.52
C ARG A 279 -1.10 -18.49 10.66
N GLN A 280 -0.76 -17.76 9.59
CA GLN A 280 0.39 -18.09 8.74
C GLN A 280 1.70 -18.04 9.53
N ARG A 281 1.92 -16.98 10.31
CA ARG A 281 3.10 -16.84 11.16
C ARG A 281 3.20 -17.94 12.22
N GLN A 282 2.09 -18.35 12.82
CA GLN A 282 2.05 -19.49 13.75
C GLN A 282 2.40 -20.81 13.05
N GLN A 283 1.91 -21.03 11.83
CA GLN A 283 2.24 -22.21 11.04
C GLN A 283 3.72 -22.24 10.64
N GLU A 284 4.30 -21.11 10.28
CA GLU A 284 5.74 -20.99 9.99
C GLU A 284 6.59 -21.32 11.22
N LEU A 285 6.22 -20.78 12.39
CA LEU A 285 6.92 -21.05 13.65
C LEU A 285 6.79 -22.52 14.11
N GLN A 286 5.64 -23.16 13.83
CA GLN A 286 5.41 -24.57 14.16
C GLN A 286 6.06 -25.52 13.14
N GLY A 287 6.08 -25.14 11.86
CA GLY A 287 6.61 -25.92 10.74
C GLY A 287 8.13 -25.85 10.58
N GLN A 288 8.81 -24.86 11.18
CA GLN A 288 10.27 -24.77 11.21
C GLN A 288 10.95 -25.82 12.12
N GLY A 289 10.18 -26.75 12.73
CA GLY A 289 10.69 -27.92 13.45
C GLY A 289 10.82 -29.20 12.62
N GLU A 290 10.23 -29.27 11.42
CA GLU A 290 10.29 -30.45 10.55
C GLU A 290 10.73 -30.03 9.15
N SER A 291 11.90 -30.49 8.71
CA SER A 291 12.28 -30.42 7.30
C SER A 291 11.16 -30.97 6.43
N PRO A 292 10.87 -30.39 5.26
CA PRO A 292 9.79 -30.85 4.40
C PRO A 292 10.10 -32.26 3.89
N GLN A 293 9.61 -33.26 4.62
CA GLN A 293 9.47 -34.61 4.13
C GLN A 293 8.22 -34.58 3.24
N GLU A 294 8.44 -34.71 1.93
CA GLU A 294 7.39 -34.90 0.94
C GLU A 294 6.36 -35.92 1.46
N ALA A 295 5.17 -35.43 1.79
CA ALA A 295 4.01 -36.27 2.01
C ALA A 295 3.14 -36.26 0.74
N PRO A 296 2.61 -37.42 0.34
CA PRO A 296 2.06 -37.63 -1.00
C PRO A 296 0.70 -36.97 -1.17
N SER A 297 0.55 -36.29 -2.30
CA SER A 297 -0.70 -35.69 -2.77
C SER A 297 -1.78 -36.76 -2.98
N ALA A 298 -2.89 -36.60 -2.27
CA ALA A 298 -4.15 -37.30 -2.50
C ALA A 298 -5.31 -36.32 -2.31
N ALA A 299 -5.62 -35.54 -3.35
CA ALA A 299 -6.89 -34.84 -3.56
C ALA A 299 -7.04 -34.66 -5.10
N ALA A 300 -7.79 -35.53 -5.77
CA ALA A 300 -9.22 -35.38 -6.05
C ALA A 300 -9.53 -34.25 -7.06
N ASP A 301 -9.35 -34.59 -8.34
CA ASP A 301 -10.01 -34.10 -9.56
C ASP A 301 -10.92 -32.86 -9.47
N ALA A 302 -10.32 -31.68 -9.30
CA ALA A 302 -10.86 -30.48 -9.93
C ALA A 302 -10.16 -30.34 -11.30
N PRO A 303 -10.88 -30.14 -12.41
CA PRO A 303 -10.24 -29.91 -13.69
C PRO A 303 -9.42 -28.61 -13.59
N GLU A 304 -8.10 -28.75 -13.52
CA GLU A 304 -7.19 -27.62 -13.55
C GLU A 304 -7.43 -26.84 -14.84
N LEU A 305 -7.82 -25.57 -14.69
CA LEU A 305 -7.96 -24.66 -15.82
C LEU A 305 -6.63 -24.55 -16.54
N SER A 306 -6.66 -24.55 -17.88
CA SER A 306 -5.44 -24.39 -18.65
C SER A 306 -4.79 -23.02 -18.33
N PRO A 307 -3.46 -22.86 -18.46
CA PRO A 307 -2.80 -21.57 -18.26
C PRO A 307 -3.39 -20.45 -19.14
N THR A 308 -3.94 -20.81 -20.30
CA THR A 308 -4.62 -19.87 -21.21
C THR A 308 -5.96 -19.43 -20.64
N ASP A 309 -6.76 -20.36 -20.11
CA ASP A 309 -8.03 -20.04 -19.45
C ASP A 309 -7.80 -19.10 -18.26
N GLN A 310 -6.78 -19.38 -17.44
CA GLN A 310 -6.42 -18.55 -16.29
C GLN A 310 -6.05 -17.12 -16.72
N LEU A 311 -5.21 -16.98 -17.76
CA LEU A 311 -4.79 -15.67 -18.27
C LEU A 311 -5.96 -14.87 -18.82
N VAL A 312 -6.86 -15.50 -19.58
CA VAL A 312 -8.02 -14.82 -20.18
C VAL A 312 -9.03 -14.44 -19.10
N LEU A 313 -9.36 -15.36 -18.19
CA LEU A 313 -10.27 -15.09 -17.07
C LEU A 313 -9.75 -13.96 -16.19
N ALA A 314 -8.45 -13.92 -15.88
CA ALA A 314 -7.83 -12.85 -15.10
C ALA A 314 -8.02 -11.45 -15.71
N ARG A 315 -8.27 -11.35 -17.03
CA ARG A 315 -8.56 -10.07 -17.70
C ARG A 315 -10.03 -9.76 -17.82
N LEU A 316 -10.89 -10.77 -17.93
CA LEU A 316 -12.34 -10.58 -18.05
C LEU A 316 -13.02 -10.32 -16.70
N LEU A 317 -12.49 -10.87 -15.60
CA LEU A 317 -13.07 -10.72 -14.27
C LEU A 317 -13.17 -9.25 -13.81
N PRO A 318 -12.12 -8.41 -13.88
CA PRO A 318 -12.22 -7.00 -13.48
C PRO A 318 -13.25 -6.20 -14.28
N ILE A 319 -13.45 -6.56 -15.57
CA ILE A 319 -14.46 -5.93 -16.42
C ILE A 319 -15.87 -6.31 -15.94
N CYS A 320 -16.09 -7.59 -15.61
CA CYS A 320 -17.35 -8.06 -15.05
C CYS A 320 -17.65 -7.39 -13.71
N ASP A 321 -16.66 -7.25 -12.83
CA ASP A 321 -16.85 -6.63 -11.51
C ASP A 321 -17.20 -5.15 -11.63
N THR A 322 -16.51 -4.43 -12.51
CA THR A 322 -16.83 -3.03 -12.82
C THR A 322 -18.27 -2.90 -13.36
N ALA A 323 -18.67 -3.79 -14.26
CA ALA A 323 -20.01 -3.79 -14.83
C ALA A 323 -21.09 -4.12 -13.77
N ARG A 324 -20.83 -5.06 -12.85
CA ARG A 324 -21.72 -5.37 -11.72
C ARG A 324 -21.90 -4.16 -10.80
N ILE A 325 -20.84 -3.42 -10.51
CA ILE A 325 -20.93 -2.16 -9.76
C ILE A 325 -21.89 -1.20 -10.47
N LEU A 326 -21.73 -1.01 -11.79
CA LEU A 326 -22.61 -0.14 -12.58
C LEU A 326 -24.09 -0.56 -12.50
N VAL A 327 -24.38 -1.86 -12.48
CA VAL A 327 -25.75 -2.40 -12.35
C VAL A 327 -26.39 -2.04 -11.00
N THR A 328 -25.59 -1.99 -9.93
CA THR A 328 -26.08 -1.70 -8.56
C THR A 328 -26.29 -0.21 -8.28
N LEU A 329 -25.81 0.69 -9.15
CA LEU A 329 -26.00 2.13 -8.99
C LEU A 329 -27.47 2.54 -9.21
N ASP A 330 -27.93 3.55 -8.45
CA ASP A 330 -29.26 4.15 -8.60
C ASP A 330 -29.29 5.17 -9.76
N ASN A 331 -28.85 4.73 -10.94
CA ASN A 331 -28.84 5.52 -12.15
C ASN A 331 -29.20 4.60 -13.33
N GLY A 332 -30.33 4.87 -13.99
CA GLY A 332 -30.85 4.03 -15.06
C GLY A 332 -29.86 3.83 -16.23
N ARG A 333 -29.09 4.85 -16.56
CA ARG A 333 -28.09 4.78 -17.65
C ARG A 333 -26.85 4.00 -17.23
N ALA A 334 -26.40 4.14 -15.99
CA ALA A 334 -25.30 3.34 -15.47
C ALA A 334 -25.66 1.85 -15.46
N ARG A 335 -26.89 1.52 -15.04
CA ARG A 335 -27.41 0.15 -15.05
C ARG A 335 -27.45 -0.44 -16.46
N GLU A 336 -28.00 0.29 -17.42
CA GLU A 336 -28.05 -0.13 -18.83
C GLU A 336 -26.63 -0.37 -19.39
N CYS A 337 -25.67 0.50 -19.07
CA CYS A 337 -24.28 0.29 -19.46
C CYS A 337 -23.67 -0.98 -18.82
N GLY A 338 -23.92 -1.21 -17.53
CA GLY A 338 -23.44 -2.41 -16.83
C GLY A 338 -24.01 -3.70 -17.42
N GLU A 339 -25.32 -3.74 -17.66
CA GLU A 339 -26.00 -4.88 -18.32
C GLU A 339 -25.47 -5.11 -19.74
N TYR A 340 -25.24 -4.04 -20.50
CA TYR A 340 -24.65 -4.14 -21.84
C TYR A 340 -23.25 -4.74 -21.79
N ILE A 341 -22.38 -4.25 -20.91
CA ILE A 341 -20.99 -4.76 -20.79
C ILE A 341 -21.00 -6.24 -20.40
N LEU A 342 -21.80 -6.65 -19.42
CA LEU A 342 -21.88 -8.06 -19.00
C LEU A 342 -22.33 -8.97 -20.15
N ARG A 343 -23.29 -8.52 -20.96
CA ARG A 343 -23.74 -9.26 -22.14
C ARG A 343 -22.64 -9.40 -23.20
N GLU A 344 -21.92 -8.32 -23.51
CA GLU A 344 -20.84 -8.39 -24.50
C GLU A 344 -19.65 -9.22 -24.01
N VAL A 345 -19.33 -9.19 -22.72
CA VAL A 345 -18.31 -10.08 -22.13
C VAL A 345 -18.75 -11.55 -22.20
N HIS A 346 -20.03 -11.83 -21.97
CA HIS A 346 -20.56 -13.19 -22.14
C HIS A 346 -20.41 -13.68 -23.59
N HIS A 347 -20.81 -12.86 -24.57
CA HIS A 347 -20.64 -13.21 -25.99
C HIS A 347 -19.17 -13.44 -26.37
N LEU A 348 -18.28 -12.54 -25.95
CA LEU A 348 -16.84 -12.69 -26.19
C LEU A 348 -16.31 -14.00 -25.58
N PHE A 349 -16.73 -14.33 -24.35
CA PHE A 349 -16.32 -15.58 -23.71
C PHE A 349 -16.79 -16.81 -24.49
N THR A 350 -18.06 -16.83 -24.93
CA THR A 350 -18.60 -17.90 -25.77
C THR A 350 -17.85 -18.01 -27.09
N ASP A 351 -17.58 -16.90 -27.77
CA ASP A 351 -16.82 -16.89 -29.03
C ASP A 351 -15.42 -17.47 -28.83
N LEU A 352 -14.75 -17.12 -27.72
CA LEU A 352 -13.42 -17.67 -27.37
C LEU A 352 -13.45 -19.18 -27.10
N GLN A 353 -14.54 -19.70 -26.53
CA GLN A 353 -14.73 -21.15 -26.38
C GLN A 353 -15.00 -21.83 -27.73
N GLU A 354 -15.81 -21.23 -28.60
CA GLU A 354 -16.13 -21.78 -29.92
C GLU A 354 -14.90 -21.89 -30.84
N ILE A 355 -14.01 -20.90 -30.80
CA ILE A 355 -12.75 -20.92 -31.58
C ILE A 355 -11.63 -21.73 -30.92
N GLY A 356 -11.88 -22.33 -29.75
CA GLY A 356 -10.93 -23.18 -29.02
C GLY A 356 -9.78 -22.43 -28.36
N VAL A 357 -9.90 -21.12 -28.14
CA VAL A 357 -8.94 -20.34 -27.33
C VAL A 357 -9.16 -20.59 -25.85
N MET A 358 -10.42 -20.75 -25.44
CA MET A 358 -10.81 -21.14 -24.10
C MET A 358 -11.38 -22.55 -24.07
N SER A 359 -11.15 -23.26 -22.97
CA SER A 359 -11.72 -24.58 -22.73
C SER A 359 -13.24 -24.48 -22.60
N SER A 360 -13.97 -25.42 -23.19
CA SER A 360 -15.43 -25.52 -23.05
C SER A 360 -15.90 -25.79 -21.61
N GLY A 361 -15.00 -26.26 -20.75
CA GLY A 361 -15.24 -26.48 -19.32
C GLY A 361 -14.85 -25.30 -18.43
N ALA A 362 -14.31 -24.21 -18.98
CA ALA A 362 -14.00 -23.02 -18.19
C ALA A 362 -15.29 -22.35 -17.68
N PRO A 363 -15.33 -21.89 -16.42
CA PRO A 363 -16.51 -21.23 -15.86
C PRO A 363 -16.71 -19.86 -16.52
N SER A 364 -17.97 -19.50 -16.79
CA SER A 364 -18.31 -18.18 -17.31
C SER A 364 -17.99 -17.10 -16.26
N PRO A 365 -17.19 -16.06 -16.60
CA PRO A 365 -16.85 -14.99 -15.67
C PRO A 365 -18.07 -14.15 -15.28
N VAL A 366 -19.15 -14.19 -16.08
CA VAL A 366 -20.41 -13.48 -15.82
C VAL A 366 -21.27 -14.22 -14.78
N GLU A 367 -21.22 -15.56 -14.78
CA GLU A 367 -22.05 -16.44 -13.93
C GLU A 367 -21.40 -16.80 -12.58
N GLN A 368 -20.14 -16.41 -12.36
CA GLN A 368 -19.53 -16.53 -11.04
C GLN A 368 -20.23 -15.57 -10.06
N ASP A 369 -21.28 -16.08 -9.42
CA ASP A 369 -21.90 -15.47 -8.26
C ASP A 369 -20.90 -15.54 -7.10
N TYR A 370 -20.34 -14.40 -6.69
CA TYR A 370 -19.62 -14.24 -5.41
C TYR A 370 -20.59 -14.33 -4.20
N ARG A 371 -21.59 -15.21 -4.25
CA ARG A 371 -22.61 -15.34 -3.20
C ARG A 371 -22.20 -16.23 -2.04
N ASP A 372 -21.09 -16.94 -2.16
CA ASP A 372 -20.56 -17.80 -1.10
C ASP A 372 -19.07 -17.50 -0.86
N GLU A 373 -18.74 -16.38 -0.22
CA GLU A 373 -17.47 -16.21 0.52
C GLU A 373 -17.49 -15.07 1.57
#